data_AF-A0A6V8KYT7-F1
#
_entry.id   AF-A0A6V8KYT7-F1
#
_cell.length_a   1.000
_cell.length_b   1.000
_cell.length_c   1.000
_cell.angle_alpha   90.00
_cell.angle_beta   90.00
_cell.angle_gamma   90.00
#
_symmetry.space_group_name_H-M   'P 1'
#
loop_
_entity.id
_entity.type
_entity.pdbx_description
1 polymer ?
#
loop_
_entity_poly.entity_id
_entity_poly.type
_entity_poly.pdbx_seq_one_letter_code
_entity_poly.pdbx_strand_id
1 'polypeptide(L)'
;MTSPKQNSGGPVFVVATNNTMVHVYRDVQSLVDTREIKPDQLRSIEFFDVQGRTLVPVLSDTGALTGLKDSGNPPNTAGVQQRLYTTRANLASSVDARIARHEPKVTRDEALSHLAVIDGRSLPDCYVLLEPIFSHSYASAGLIQPRHDGSWWHNFWAH
;
A
#
# COMPACT_ATOMS: atom_id res chain seq x y z
N MET A 1 -24.32 -3.25 22.34
CA MET A 1 -23.16 -2.57 21.72
C MET A 1 -22.12 -3.63 21.42
N THR A 2 -21.94 -3.99 20.15
CA THR A 2 -20.96 -4.99 19.71
C THR A 2 -19.58 -4.33 19.63
N SER A 3 -18.59 -4.87 20.35
CA SER A 3 -17.21 -4.41 20.26
C SER A 3 -16.73 -4.45 18.80
N PRO A 4 -16.00 -3.43 18.32
CA PRO A 4 -15.45 -3.43 16.96
C PRO A 4 -14.53 -4.65 16.82
N LYS A 5 -14.84 -5.52 15.85
CA LYS A 5 -14.00 -6.68 15.54
C LYS A 5 -12.65 -6.17 15.03
N GLN A 6 -11.56 -6.58 15.68
CA GLN A 6 -10.22 -6.45 15.12
C GLN A 6 -10.18 -7.21 13.78
N ASN A 7 -9.69 -6.58 12.72
CA ASN A 7 -9.61 -7.22 11.41
C ASN A 7 -8.25 -7.91 11.30
N SER A 8 -8.13 -9.13 11.80
CA SER A 8 -6.84 -9.84 11.90
C SER A 8 -6.52 -10.78 10.74
N GLY A 9 -7.39 -10.94 9.73
CA GLY A 9 -7.34 -12.11 8.86
C GLY A 9 -7.24 -11.92 7.34
N GLY A 10 -7.12 -10.69 6.81
CA GLY A 10 -7.19 -10.51 5.36
C GLY A 10 -6.38 -9.36 4.80
N PRO A 11 -6.27 -9.28 3.45
CA PRO A 11 -5.39 -8.33 2.80
C PRO A 11 -5.77 -6.88 3.04
N VAL A 12 -4.75 -6.03 3.08
CA VAL A 12 -4.87 -4.61 3.41
C VAL A 12 -4.19 -3.77 2.34
N PHE A 13 -4.92 -2.77 1.83
CA PHE A 13 -4.36 -1.63 1.11
C PHE A 13 -4.03 -0.52 2.11
N VAL A 14 -2.84 0.06 1.98
CA VAL A 14 -2.43 1.28 2.67
C VAL A 14 -2.23 2.35 1.61
N VAL A 15 -3.06 3.38 1.60
CA VAL A 15 -3.06 4.41 0.55
C VAL A 15 -2.83 5.76 1.19
N ALA A 16 -1.94 6.57 0.62
CA ALA A 16 -1.77 7.94 1.12
C ALA A 16 -3.06 8.75 0.92
N THR A 17 -3.36 9.67 1.85
CA THR A 17 -4.57 10.51 1.82
C THR A 17 -4.66 11.36 0.56
N ASN A 18 -3.50 11.74 0.01
CA ASN A 18 -3.35 12.49 -1.24
C ASN A 18 -3.22 11.58 -2.49
N ASN A 19 -3.36 10.26 -2.35
CA ASN A 19 -3.23 9.27 -3.42
C ASN A 19 -1.88 9.32 -4.16
N THR A 20 -0.75 9.57 -3.47
CA THR A 20 0.59 9.54 -4.11
C THR A 20 1.38 8.26 -3.83
N MET A 21 0.81 7.33 -3.07
CA MET A 21 1.48 6.11 -2.62
C MET A 21 0.44 5.05 -2.28
N VAL A 22 0.74 3.80 -2.62
CA VAL A 22 0.02 2.61 -2.17
C VAL A 22 1.02 1.54 -1.74
N HIS A 23 0.70 0.85 -0.65
CA HIS A 23 1.30 -0.42 -0.25
C HIS A 23 0.22 -1.46 -0.05
N VAL A 24 0.59 -2.72 -0.17
CA VAL A 24 -0.31 -3.84 0.08
C VAL A 24 0.32 -4.88 0.98
N TYR A 25 -0.50 -5.42 1.89
CA TYR A 25 -0.07 -6.41 2.88
C TYR A 25 -1.05 -7.58 2.86
N ARG A 26 -0.53 -8.80 3.04
CA ARG A 26 -1.34 -10.03 3.10
C ARG A 26 -2.33 -10.07 4.27
N ASP A 27 -1.93 -9.45 5.39
CA ASP A 27 -2.71 -9.37 6.61
C ASP A 27 -2.19 -8.22 7.48
N VAL A 28 -2.96 -7.88 8.52
CA VAL A 28 -2.59 -6.85 9.50
C VAL A 28 -1.32 -7.23 10.27
N GLN A 29 -1.08 -8.52 10.50
CA GLN A 29 0.13 -8.93 11.20
C GLN A 29 1.38 -8.58 10.39
N SER A 30 1.38 -8.84 9.09
CA SER A 30 2.48 -8.50 8.18
C SER A 30 2.72 -7.01 8.13
N LEU A 31 1.66 -6.20 8.13
CA LEU A 31 1.75 -4.74 8.25
C LEU A 31 2.45 -4.32 9.55
N VAL A 32 2.03 -4.85 10.69
CA VAL A 32 2.61 -4.55 12.01
C VAL A 32 4.07 -5.00 12.09
N ASP A 33 4.38 -6.18 11.55
CA ASP A 33 5.73 -6.75 11.55
C ASP A 33 6.73 -5.93 10.74
N THR A 34 6.27 -5.17 9.73
CA THR A 34 7.16 -4.28 8.95
C THR A 34 7.71 -3.11 9.75
N ARG A 35 7.05 -2.67 10.83
CA ARG A 35 7.45 -1.48 11.62
C ARG A 35 7.73 -0.22 10.79
N GLU A 36 7.26 -0.15 9.54
CA GLU A 36 7.55 0.95 8.62
C GLU A 36 6.72 2.19 8.92
N ILE A 37 5.47 1.97 9.33
CA ILE A 37 4.51 3.05 9.57
C ILE A 37 4.80 3.67 10.93
N LYS A 38 5.41 4.84 10.89
CA LYS A 38 5.66 5.65 12.07
C LYS A 38 4.39 6.39 12.52
N PRO A 39 4.26 6.73 13.81
CA PRO A 39 3.05 7.36 14.33
C PRO A 39 2.67 8.68 13.63
N ASP A 40 3.64 9.44 13.15
CA ASP A 40 3.46 10.67 12.40
C ASP A 40 2.86 10.46 11.00
N GLN A 41 3.12 9.31 10.38
CA GLN A 41 2.59 8.95 9.06
C GLN A 41 1.13 8.48 9.10
N LEU A 42 0.63 8.05 10.26
CA LEU A 42 -0.75 7.56 10.39
C LEU A 42 -1.82 8.59 10.00
N ARG A 43 -1.48 9.89 10.02
CA ARG A 43 -2.39 10.97 9.60
C ARG A 43 -2.41 11.18 8.09
N SER A 44 -1.41 10.68 7.36
CA SER A 44 -1.25 10.87 5.91
C SER A 44 -1.56 9.60 5.11
N ILE A 45 -2.06 8.55 5.77
CA ILE A 45 -2.43 7.28 5.15
C ILE A 45 -3.79 6.79 5.63
N GLU A 46 -4.43 5.98 4.80
CA GLU A 46 -5.70 5.32 5.07
C GLU A 46 -5.58 3.83 4.76
N PHE A 47 -6.35 3.02 5.50
CA PHE A 47 -6.32 1.57 5.42
C PHE A 47 -7.65 1.04 4.87
N PHE A 48 -7.59 0.11 3.93
CA PHE A 48 -8.77 -0.52 3.34
C PHE A 48 -8.57 -2.03 3.23
N ASP A 49 -9.64 -2.81 3.39
CA ASP A 49 -9.61 -4.22 2.99
C ASP A 49 -10.12 -4.43 1.55
N VAL A 50 -10.04 -5.67 1.08
CA VAL A 50 -10.50 -6.06 -0.28
C VAL A 50 -12.03 -6.08 -0.42
N GLN A 51 -12.78 -5.87 0.66
CA GLN A 51 -14.23 -5.64 0.60
C GLN A 51 -14.56 -4.14 0.49
N GLY A 52 -13.56 -3.26 0.54
CA GLY A 52 -13.74 -1.81 0.48
C GLY A 52 -14.12 -1.17 1.81
N ARG A 53 -13.93 -1.88 2.94
CA ARG A 53 -14.15 -1.31 4.27
C ARG A 53 -12.95 -0.46 4.67
N THR A 54 -13.22 0.73 5.19
CA THR A 54 -12.20 1.54 5.84
C THR A 54 -11.83 0.93 7.18
N LEU A 55 -10.53 0.76 7.41
CA LEU A 55 -9.98 0.28 8.67
C LEU A 55 -9.32 1.45 9.41
N VAL A 56 -9.45 1.47 10.73
CA VAL A 56 -8.82 2.49 11.58
C VAL A 56 -7.69 1.86 12.40
N PRO A 57 -6.56 2.58 12.56
CA PRO A 57 -5.42 2.07 13.30
C PRO A 57 -5.73 1.89 14.78
N VAL A 58 -5.19 0.82 15.34
CA VAL A 58 -5.13 0.56 16.78
C VAL A 58 -3.68 0.77 17.21
N LEU A 59 -3.47 1.66 18.17
CA LEU A 59 -2.15 2.05 18.63
C LEU A 59 -1.89 1.52 20.05
N SER A 60 -0.64 1.16 20.34
CA SER A 60 -0.17 0.96 21.71
C SER A 60 -0.14 2.30 22.47
N ASP A 61 0.11 2.23 23.78
CA ASP A 61 0.34 3.40 24.64
C ASP A 61 1.56 4.21 24.20
N THR A 62 2.52 3.58 23.50
CA THR A 62 3.70 4.22 22.91
C THR A 62 3.43 4.79 21.50
N GLY A 63 2.18 4.72 21.02
CA GLY A 63 1.76 5.22 19.71
C GLY A 63 2.10 4.30 18.53
N ALA A 64 2.66 3.11 18.78
CA ALA A 64 3.02 2.16 17.73
C ALA A 64 1.77 1.47 17.17
N LEU A 65 1.72 1.23 15.86
CA LEU A 65 0.65 0.47 15.23
C LEU A 65 0.67 -0.99 15.72
N THR A 66 -0.41 -1.42 16.37
CA THR A 66 -0.57 -2.80 16.89
C THR A 66 -1.66 -3.58 16.17
N GLY A 67 -2.49 -2.90 15.38
CA GLY A 67 -3.47 -3.57 14.54
C GLY A 67 -4.39 -2.59 13.83
N LEU A 68 -5.39 -3.14 13.15
CA LEU A 68 -6.46 -2.38 12.51
C LEU A 68 -7.82 -2.92 12.98
N LYS A 69 -8.80 -2.04 13.11
CA LYS A 69 -10.20 -2.42 13.36
C LYS A 69 -11.10 -1.81 12.30
N ASP A 70 -12.26 -2.43 12.08
CA ASP A 70 -13.28 -1.87 11.19
C ASP A 70 -13.71 -0.48 11.71
N SER A 71 -13.81 0.50 10.80
CA SER A 71 -14.36 1.82 11.11
C SER A 71 -15.85 1.79 11.45
N GLY A 72 -16.57 0.74 11.03
CA GLY A 72 -18.03 0.65 11.12
C GLY A 72 -18.75 1.33 9.95
N ASN A 73 -18.02 1.97 9.03
CA ASN A 73 -18.61 2.56 7.83
C ASN A 73 -19.02 1.46 6.84
N PRO A 74 -20.09 1.68 6.05
CA PRO A 74 -20.43 0.77 4.96
C PRO A 74 -19.25 0.59 3.99
N PRO A 75 -19.00 -0.63 3.47
CA PRO A 75 -17.96 -0.84 2.47
C PRO A 75 -18.21 0.02 1.23
N ASN A 76 -17.16 0.69 0.72
CA ASN A 76 -17.20 1.53 -0.47
C ASN A 76 -16.16 1.06 -1.48
N THR A 77 -16.47 -0.02 -2.19
CA THR A 77 -15.56 -0.62 -3.18
C THR A 77 -15.20 0.35 -4.31
N ALA A 78 -16.19 1.08 -4.83
CA ALA A 78 -15.98 2.06 -5.90
C ALA A 78 -15.04 3.20 -5.48
N GLY A 79 -15.20 3.71 -4.25
CA GLY A 79 -14.32 4.73 -3.70
C GLY A 79 -12.88 4.24 -3.55
N VAL A 80 -12.67 3.04 -3.01
CA VAL A 80 -11.32 2.47 -2.88
C VAL A 80 -10.70 2.20 -4.26
N GLN A 81 -11.45 1.65 -5.21
CA GLN A 81 -10.99 1.48 -6.59
C GLN A 81 -10.54 2.81 -7.20
N GLN A 82 -11.35 3.86 -7.07
CA GLN A 82 -11.02 5.20 -7.57
C GLN A 82 -9.70 5.72 -6.97
N ARG A 83 -9.47 5.49 -5.69
CA ARG A 83 -8.21 5.89 -5.03
C ARG A 83 -7.00 5.11 -5.54
N LEU A 84 -7.15 3.80 -5.78
CA LEU A 84 -6.09 3.00 -6.38
C LEU A 84 -5.78 3.48 -7.81
N TYR A 85 -6.80 3.81 -8.61
CA TYR A 85 -6.62 4.40 -9.95
C TYR A 85 -5.89 5.74 -9.90
N THR A 86 -6.34 6.65 -9.04
CA THR A 86 -5.70 7.96 -8.88
C THR A 86 -4.26 7.80 -8.40
N THR A 87 -4.00 6.84 -7.51
CA THR A 87 -2.64 6.52 -7.06
C THR A 87 -1.78 6.09 -8.23
N ARG A 88 -2.21 5.08 -9.00
CA ARG A 88 -1.49 4.62 -10.19
C ARG A 88 -1.20 5.76 -11.17
N ALA A 89 -2.18 6.63 -11.43
CA ALA A 89 -2.01 7.77 -12.34
C ALA A 89 -0.96 8.77 -11.80
N ASN A 90 -0.95 9.05 -10.50
CA ASN A 90 0.06 9.89 -9.87
C ASN A 90 1.46 9.25 -9.88
N LEU A 91 1.55 7.93 -9.71
CA LEU A 91 2.81 7.23 -9.85
C LEU A 91 3.36 7.33 -11.28
N ALA A 92 2.50 7.11 -12.28
CA ALA A 92 2.86 7.24 -13.69
C ALA A 92 3.31 8.67 -14.06
N SER A 93 2.59 9.70 -13.61
CA SER A 93 2.95 11.10 -13.88
C SER A 93 4.25 11.53 -13.19
N SER A 94 4.60 10.87 -12.08
CA SER A 94 5.83 11.16 -11.36
C SER A 94 7.09 10.60 -12.04
N VAL A 95 6.96 9.63 -12.95
CA VAL A 95 8.11 8.97 -13.61
C VAL A 95 9.00 10.01 -14.28
N ASP A 96 8.41 10.89 -15.09
CA ASP A 96 9.16 11.91 -15.85
C ASP A 96 9.89 12.89 -14.92
N ALA A 97 9.23 13.35 -13.85
CA ALA A 97 9.83 14.23 -12.86
C ALA A 97 10.99 13.56 -12.08
N ARG A 98 11.00 12.24 -11.98
CA ARG A 98 12.04 11.46 -11.29
C ARG A 98 13.21 11.13 -12.20
N ILE A 99 12.97 10.78 -13.46
CA ILE A 99 14.02 10.66 -14.51
C ILE A 99 14.80 11.97 -14.66
N ALA A 100 14.16 13.13 -14.52
CA ALA A 100 14.86 14.40 -14.57
C ALA A 100 15.78 14.67 -13.36
N ARG A 101 15.57 13.99 -12.23
CA ARG A 101 16.31 14.22 -10.96
C ARG A 101 17.40 13.18 -10.70
N HIS A 102 17.21 11.98 -11.21
CA HIS A 102 18.10 10.85 -11.04
C HIS A 102 18.24 10.15 -12.39
N GLU A 103 19.44 9.73 -12.77
CA GLU A 103 19.66 8.97 -14.01
C GLU A 103 19.14 7.53 -13.82
N PRO A 104 18.01 7.14 -14.44
CA PRO A 104 17.43 5.81 -14.24
C PRO A 104 18.28 4.74 -14.92
N LYS A 105 18.24 3.52 -14.37
CA LYS A 105 18.79 2.35 -15.07
C LYS A 105 17.89 1.81 -16.18
N VAL A 106 16.63 2.24 -16.20
CA VAL A 106 15.61 1.79 -17.15
C VAL A 106 15.07 2.96 -17.96
N THR A 107 14.47 2.64 -19.11
CA THR A 107 13.75 3.67 -19.87
C THR A 107 12.45 4.08 -19.18
N ARG A 108 11.90 5.22 -19.57
CA ARG A 108 10.56 5.67 -19.14
C ARG A 108 9.48 4.61 -19.40
N ASP A 109 9.48 4.04 -20.60
CA ASP A 109 8.45 3.08 -21.01
C ASP A 109 8.59 1.75 -20.25
N GLU A 110 9.82 1.32 -19.99
CA GLU A 110 10.10 0.18 -19.10
C GLU A 110 9.57 0.45 -17.69
N ALA A 111 9.88 1.61 -17.09
CA ALA A 111 9.36 1.97 -15.77
C ALA A 111 7.82 1.96 -15.71
N LEU A 112 7.15 2.48 -16.74
CA LEU A 112 5.69 2.48 -16.82
C LEU A 112 5.11 1.07 -17.02
N SER A 113 5.83 0.17 -17.70
CA SER A 113 5.38 -1.21 -17.93
C SER A 113 5.26 -2.04 -16.65
N HIS A 114 6.00 -1.67 -15.59
CA HIS A 114 5.94 -2.32 -14.28
C HIS A 114 4.76 -1.84 -13.42
N LEU A 115 4.04 -0.76 -13.80
CA LEU A 115 2.85 -0.33 -13.08
C LEU A 115 1.65 -1.20 -13.47
N ALA A 116 1.17 -2.02 -12.54
CA ALA A 116 0.01 -2.89 -12.75
C ALA A 116 -1.20 -2.14 -13.35
N VAL A 117 -1.81 -2.74 -14.38
CA VAL A 117 -3.06 -2.24 -14.97
C VAL A 117 -4.24 -2.81 -14.19
N ILE A 118 -4.83 -1.96 -13.35
CA ILE A 118 -5.92 -2.32 -12.44
C ILE A 118 -7.30 -1.91 -12.96
N ASP A 119 -7.39 -1.20 -14.09
CA ASP A 119 -8.62 -0.62 -14.63
C ASP A 119 -9.75 -1.65 -14.82
N GLY A 120 -10.94 -1.31 -14.30
CA GLY A 120 -12.13 -2.16 -14.34
C GLY A 120 -12.10 -3.40 -13.43
N ARG A 121 -11.07 -3.59 -12.60
CA ARG A 121 -10.90 -4.79 -11.79
C ARG A 121 -11.51 -4.69 -10.41
N SER A 122 -11.95 -5.82 -9.85
CA SER A 122 -12.42 -5.89 -8.47
C SER A 122 -11.29 -5.62 -7.47
N LEU A 123 -11.59 -5.22 -6.23
CA LEU A 123 -10.56 -5.01 -5.21
C LEU A 123 -9.73 -6.28 -4.93
N PRO A 124 -10.29 -7.50 -4.84
CA PRO A 124 -9.50 -8.72 -4.75
C PRO A 124 -8.52 -8.90 -5.92
N ASP A 125 -8.94 -8.62 -7.17
CA ASP A 125 -8.07 -8.72 -8.34
C ASP A 125 -6.99 -7.62 -8.34
N CYS A 126 -7.34 -6.40 -7.92
CA CYS A 126 -6.37 -5.33 -7.71
C CYS A 126 -5.31 -5.75 -6.70
N TYR A 127 -5.70 -6.38 -5.59
CA TYR A 127 -4.75 -6.90 -4.60
C TYR A 127 -3.78 -7.91 -5.21
N VAL A 128 -4.28 -8.92 -5.95
CA VAL A 128 -3.44 -9.94 -6.59
C VAL A 128 -2.40 -9.33 -7.54
N LEU A 129 -2.76 -8.27 -8.26
CA LEU A 129 -1.83 -7.58 -9.17
C LEU A 129 -0.85 -6.66 -8.45
N LEU A 130 -1.28 -6.01 -7.36
CA LEU A 130 -0.46 -5.07 -6.61
C LEU A 130 0.49 -5.77 -5.63
N GLU A 131 0.14 -6.94 -5.10
CA GLU A 131 0.95 -7.67 -4.12
C GLU A 131 2.40 -7.92 -4.55
N PRO A 132 2.68 -8.43 -5.75
CA PRO A 132 4.07 -8.61 -6.19
C PRO A 132 4.84 -7.29 -6.39
N ILE A 133 4.15 -6.15 -6.49
CA ILE A 133 4.72 -4.86 -6.92
C ILE A 133 4.80 -3.82 -5.78
N PHE A 134 3.93 -3.93 -4.78
CA PHE A 134 3.74 -2.92 -3.73
C PHE A 134 3.80 -3.49 -2.32
N SER A 135 4.19 -4.77 -2.16
CA SER A 135 4.41 -5.39 -0.85
C SER A 135 5.88 -5.36 -0.42
N HIS A 136 6.08 -5.28 0.89
CA HIS A 136 7.39 -5.37 1.55
C HIS A 136 7.44 -6.63 2.42
N SER A 137 8.65 -7.18 2.64
CA SER A 137 8.91 -8.24 3.59
C SER A 137 10.05 -7.86 4.54
N TYR A 138 10.00 -8.35 5.77
CA TYR A 138 11.14 -8.29 6.67
C TYR A 138 12.06 -9.47 6.35
N ALA A 139 13.26 -9.20 5.81
CA ALA A 139 14.29 -10.22 5.79
C ALA A 139 14.76 -10.50 7.23
N SER A 140 15.19 -11.73 7.51
CA SER A 140 15.69 -12.17 8.83
C SER A 140 16.84 -11.33 9.40
N ALA A 141 17.45 -10.45 8.59
CA ALA A 141 18.51 -9.53 8.96
C ALA A 141 18.03 -8.16 9.48
N GLY A 142 16.73 -7.97 9.72
CA GLY A 142 16.19 -6.71 10.25
C GLY A 142 16.14 -5.55 9.25
N LEU A 143 16.40 -5.84 7.97
CA LEU A 143 16.22 -4.93 6.86
C LEU A 143 14.89 -5.23 6.17
N ILE A 144 14.12 -4.17 5.91
CA ILE A 144 12.96 -4.26 5.02
C ILE A 144 13.52 -4.50 3.63
N GLN A 145 13.13 -5.61 3.02
CA GLN A 145 13.36 -5.86 1.61
C GLN A 145 12.03 -5.88 0.88
N PRO A 146 11.98 -5.35 -0.35
CA PRO A 146 10.89 -5.66 -1.26
C PRO A 146 10.64 -7.17 -1.24
N ARG A 147 9.39 -7.61 -1.08
CA ARG A 147 9.10 -9.05 -0.96
C ARG A 147 9.43 -9.81 -2.25
N HIS A 148 9.45 -9.07 -3.34
CA HIS A 148 9.84 -9.46 -4.69
C HIS A 148 10.79 -8.38 -5.22
N ASP A 149 11.53 -8.65 -6.31
CA ASP A 149 12.33 -7.66 -7.08
C ASP A 149 11.43 -6.58 -7.70
N GLY A 150 10.56 -5.98 -6.90
CA GLY A 150 9.20 -5.66 -7.29
C GLY A 150 8.63 -4.46 -6.57
N SER A 151 9.18 -3.98 -5.44
CA SER A 151 8.77 -2.67 -4.95
C SER A 151 9.06 -1.67 -6.06
N TRP A 152 8.00 -1.24 -6.75
CA TRP A 152 8.12 -0.50 -8.00
C TRP A 152 9.03 0.72 -7.85
N TRP A 153 9.19 1.22 -6.62
CA TRP A 153 10.03 2.33 -6.26
C TRP A 153 11.52 1.99 -6.13
N HIS A 154 11.92 0.83 -5.59
CA HIS A 154 13.34 0.52 -5.36
C HIS A 154 14.05 -0.02 -6.61
N ASN A 155 13.33 -0.72 -7.50
CA ASN A 155 13.93 -1.37 -8.67
C ASN A 155 14.61 -0.42 -9.65
N PHE A 156 14.15 0.82 -9.73
CA PHE A 156 14.64 1.76 -10.74
C PHE A 156 15.80 2.64 -10.25
N TRP A 157 16.02 2.71 -8.92
CA TRP A 157 16.82 3.77 -8.31
C TRP A 157 17.79 3.32 -7.21
N ALA A 158 17.61 2.14 -6.60
CA ALA A 158 18.34 1.76 -5.38
C ALA A 158 19.51 0.78 -5.60
N HIS A 159 19.73 0.33 -6.84
CA HIS A 159 20.87 -0.52 -7.20
C HIS A 159 21.51 0.03 -8.44
#